data_AF-A0A0P7ITA8-F1
#
_entry.id   AF-A0A0P7ITA8-F1
#
_cell.length_a   1.000
_cell.length_b   1.000
_cell.length_c   1.000
_cell.angle_alpha   90.00
_cell.angle_beta   90.00
_cell.angle_gamma   90.00
#
_symmetry.space_group_name_H-M   'P 1'
#
loop_
_entity.id
_entity.type
_entity.pdbx_description
1 polymer ?
#
loop_
_entity_poly.entity_id
_entity_poly.type
_entity_poly.pdbx_seq_one_letter_code
_entity_poly.pdbx_strand_id
1 'polypeptide(L)'
;MSELIAAIDKRGLIRESYRIDGIRSEECRSIFLDWALFDEHELPQAERIALLLEAYGADAPDHPMTSVMRAALEPAVTTGRRGGRNARVKT
;
A
#
# COMPACT_ATOMS: atom_id res chain seq x y z
N MET A 1 -18.72 5.60 -8.17
CA MET A 1 -17.66 4.96 -7.37
C MET A 1 -16.84 3.98 -8.21
N SER A 2 -17.45 3.03 -8.92
CA SER A 2 -16.74 2.07 -9.77
C SER A 2 -15.80 2.68 -10.83
N GLU A 3 -16.20 3.76 -11.51
CA GLU A 3 -15.35 4.44 -12.51
C GLU A 3 -14.10 5.09 -11.90
N LEU A 4 -14.24 5.70 -10.72
CA LEU A 4 -13.11 6.28 -9.99
C LEU A 4 -12.14 5.19 -9.54
N ILE A 5 -12.65 4.07 -9.02
CA ILE A 5 -11.82 2.92 -8.64
C ILE A 5 -11.07 2.35 -9.86
N ALA A 6 -11.72 2.26 -11.02
CA ALA A 6 -11.06 1.84 -12.26
C ALA A 6 -10.00 2.86 -12.73
N ALA A 7 -10.20 4.16 -12.48
CA ALA A 7 -9.22 5.19 -12.82
C ALA A 7 -7.97 5.18 -11.92
N ILE A 8 -8.11 4.85 -10.62
CA ILE A 8 -6.99 4.76 -9.68
C ILE A 8 -6.32 3.37 -9.67
N ASP A 9 -7.01 2.31 -10.08
CA ASP A 9 -6.47 0.96 -10.30
C ASP A 9 -6.67 0.52 -11.76
N LYS A 10 -6.11 1.28 -12.71
CA LYS A 10 -6.27 1.07 -14.17
C LYS A 10 -5.95 -0.33 -14.63
N ARG A 11 -4.97 -0.96 -13.98
CA ARG A 11 -4.49 -2.32 -14.30
C ARG A 11 -5.21 -3.41 -13.50
N GLY A 12 -6.03 -3.03 -12.53
CA GLY A 12 -6.70 -3.97 -11.63
C GLY A 12 -5.76 -4.70 -10.69
N LEU A 13 -4.54 -4.19 -10.43
CA LEU A 13 -3.53 -4.89 -9.63
C LEU A 13 -4.01 -5.12 -8.20
N ILE A 14 -4.60 -4.08 -7.61
CA ILE A 14 -5.12 -4.16 -6.25
C ILE A 14 -6.34 -5.07 -6.26
N ARG A 15 -7.27 -4.87 -7.19
CA ARG A 15 -8.47 -5.71 -7.33
C ARG A 15 -8.15 -7.20 -7.46
N GLU A 16 -7.21 -7.57 -8.34
CA GLU A 16 -6.86 -8.97 -8.55
C GLU A 16 -6.17 -9.57 -7.32
N SER A 17 -5.41 -8.78 -6.56
CA SER A 17 -4.76 -9.29 -5.35
C SER A 17 -5.75 -9.87 -4.32
N TYR A 18 -6.94 -9.27 -4.19
CA TYR A 18 -8.02 -9.76 -3.31
C TYR A 18 -8.67 -11.06 -3.78
N ARG A 19 -8.41 -11.48 -5.03
CA ARG A 19 -8.99 -12.70 -5.62
C ARG A 19 -8.00 -13.87 -5.67
N ILE A 20 -6.73 -13.61 -5.38
CA ILE A 20 -5.71 -14.66 -5.37
C ILE A 20 -5.83 -15.41 -4.03
N ASP A 21 -6.30 -16.65 -4.11
CA ASP A 21 -6.38 -17.50 -2.92
C ASP A 21 -4.99 -17.82 -2.38
N GLY A 22 -4.85 -17.78 -1.05
CA GLY A 22 -3.58 -18.06 -0.36
C GLY A 22 -2.45 -17.04 -0.54
N ILE A 23 -2.71 -15.87 -1.14
CA ILE A 23 -1.69 -14.82 -1.35
C ILE A 23 -1.05 -14.40 -0.02
N ARG A 24 0.28 -14.19 -0.03
CA ARG A 24 1.05 -13.82 1.15
C ARG A 24 1.30 -12.31 1.23
N SER A 25 1.60 -11.82 2.43
CA SER A 25 1.84 -10.39 2.67
C SER A 25 3.01 -9.83 1.85
N GLU A 26 4.06 -10.62 1.62
CA GLU A 26 5.20 -10.28 0.78
C GLU A 26 4.83 -10.10 -0.70
N GLU A 27 3.91 -10.93 -1.21
CA GLU A 27 3.38 -10.83 -2.57
C GLU A 27 2.49 -9.59 -2.69
N CYS A 28 1.62 -9.34 -1.71
CA CYS A 28 0.81 -8.12 -1.66
C CYS A 28 1.67 -6.85 -1.64
N ARG A 29 2.79 -6.83 -0.90
CA ARG A 29 3.70 -5.68 -0.88
C ARG A 29 4.31 -5.42 -2.26
N SER A 30 4.68 -6.48 -2.98
CA SER A 30 5.23 -6.37 -4.33
C SER A 30 4.19 -5.81 -5.30
N ILE A 31 2.97 -6.36 -5.29
CA ILE A 31 1.86 -5.87 -6.12
C ILE A 31 1.50 -4.42 -5.79
N PHE A 32 1.47 -4.07 -4.49
CA PHE A 32 1.19 -2.71 -4.03
C PHE A 32 2.27 -1.73 -4.50
N LEU A 33 3.55 -2.10 -4.42
CA LEU A 33 4.65 -1.28 -4.90
C LEU A 33 4.53 -1.06 -6.41
N ASP A 34 4.27 -2.12 -7.18
CA ASP A 34 4.04 -2.00 -8.62
C ASP A 34 2.88 -1.03 -8.90
N TRP A 35 1.75 -1.16 -8.22
CA TRP A 35 0.63 -0.21 -8.36
C TRP A 35 1.04 1.23 -8.04
N ALA A 36 1.78 1.44 -6.95
CA ALA A 36 2.22 2.76 -6.50
C ALA A 36 3.23 3.42 -7.46
N LEU A 37 4.00 2.64 -8.22
CA LEU A 37 4.98 3.16 -9.17
C LEU A 37 4.36 3.65 -10.48
N PHE A 38 3.18 3.15 -10.87
CA PHE A 38 2.46 3.60 -12.07
C PHE A 38 1.47 4.74 -11.78
N ASP A 39 1.75 5.54 -10.76
CA ASP A 39 0.94 6.63 -10.21
C ASP A 39 0.97 7.91 -11.07
N GLU A 40 0.49 7.82 -12.31
CA GLU A 40 0.06 9.02 -13.02
C GLU A 40 -1.44 9.22 -12.77
N HIS A 41 -1.75 9.79 -11.61
CA HIS A 41 -3.10 10.23 -11.24
C HIS A 41 -3.04 11.60 -10.54
N GLU A 42 -4.08 12.42 -10.72
CA GLU A 42 -4.17 13.76 -10.11
C GLU A 42 -4.43 13.72 -8.59
N LEU A 43 -4.79 12.55 -8.05
CA LEU A 43 -5.18 12.41 -6.65
C LEU A 43 -3.96 12.01 -5.82
N PRO A 44 -3.76 12.60 -4.63
CA PRO A 44 -2.70 12.18 -3.73
C PRO A 44 -2.74 10.68 -3.46
N GLN A 45 -1.56 10.05 -3.40
CA GLN A 45 -1.45 8.61 -3.20
C GLN A 45 -2.21 8.10 -1.97
N ALA A 46 -2.13 8.82 -0.86
CA ALA A 46 -2.88 8.46 0.36
C ALA A 46 -4.39 8.44 0.15
N GLU A 47 -4.95 9.39 -0.61
CA GLU A 47 -6.38 9.43 -0.92
C GLU A 47 -6.81 8.24 -1.79
N ARG A 48 -5.98 7.88 -2.77
CA ARG A 48 -6.23 6.71 -3.63
C ARG A 48 -6.20 5.41 -2.83
N ILE A 49 -5.25 5.27 -1.89
CA ILE A 49 -5.18 4.12 -0.98
C ILE A 49 -6.44 4.04 -0.11
N ALA A 50 -6.92 5.16 0.43
CA ALA A 50 -8.13 5.19 1.24
C ALA A 50 -9.38 4.76 0.43
N LEU A 51 -9.54 5.25 -0.80
CA LEU A 51 -10.65 4.87 -1.69
C LEU A 51 -10.62 3.38 -2.05
N LEU A 52 -9.43 2.83 -2.32
CA LEU A 52 -9.26 1.40 -2.60
C LEU A 52 -9.54 0.54 -1.36
N LEU A 53 -9.19 1.02 -0.16
CA LEU A 53 -9.50 0.35 1.10
C LEU A 53 -11.00 0.31 1.36
N GLU A 54 -11.71 1.41 1.09
CA GLU A 54 -13.17 1.46 1.18
C GLU A 54 -13.82 0.48 0.19
N ALA A 55 -13.32 0.43 -1.04
CA ALA A 55 -13.89 -0.40 -2.10
C ALA A 55 -13.62 -1.90 -1.95
N TYR A 56 -12.43 -2.29 -1.47
CA TYR A 56 -12.00 -3.70 -1.44
C TYR A 56 -11.73 -4.23 -0.02
N GLY A 57 -11.23 -3.38 0.87
CA GLY A 57 -10.87 -3.77 2.22
C GLY A 57 -12.07 -3.94 3.16
N ALA A 58 -13.22 -3.33 2.84
CA ALA A 58 -14.44 -3.44 3.66
C ALA A 58 -14.97 -4.88 3.76
N ASP A 59 -14.99 -5.60 2.62
CA ASP A 59 -15.47 -6.98 2.55
C ASP A 59 -14.38 -8.01 2.93
N ALA A 60 -13.13 -7.57 3.03
CA ALA A 60 -11.97 -8.42 3.28
C ALA A 60 -11.02 -7.81 4.32
N PRO A 61 -11.49 -7.56 5.56
CA PRO A 61 -10.71 -6.83 6.58
C PRO A 61 -9.42 -7.53 6.99
N ASP A 62 -9.38 -8.86 6.89
CA ASP A 62 -8.26 -9.73 7.27
C ASP A 62 -7.36 -10.13 6.07
N HIS A 63 -7.67 -9.62 4.87
CA HIS A 63 -6.85 -9.93 3.70
C HIS A 63 -5.45 -9.28 3.80
N PRO A 64 -4.36 -9.96 3.40
CA PRO A 64 -3.02 -9.42 3.50
C PRO A 64 -2.83 -8.07 2.77
N MET A 65 -3.53 -7.86 1.64
CA MET A 65 -3.51 -6.56 0.94
C MET A 65 -4.13 -5.43 1.78
N THR A 66 -5.21 -5.70 2.52
CA THR A 66 -5.84 -4.71 3.42
C THR A 66 -4.84 -4.24 4.48
N SER A 67 -4.08 -5.17 5.03
CA SER A 67 -3.04 -4.85 6.02
C SER A 67 -1.91 -4.00 5.41
N VAL A 68 -1.47 -4.33 4.19
CA VAL A 68 -0.45 -3.55 3.47
C VAL A 68 -0.92 -2.12 3.21
N MET A 69 -2.15 -1.95 2.74
CA MET A 69 -2.71 -0.63 2.44
C MET A 69 -2.92 0.21 3.70
N ARG A 70 -3.39 -0.38 4.80
CA ARG A 70 -3.49 0.32 6.10
C ARG A 70 -2.12 0.79 6.57
N ALA A 71 -1.11 -0.07 6.51
CA ALA A 71 0.26 0.28 6.88
C ALA A 71 0.85 1.39 5.98
N ALA A 72 0.46 1.46 4.71
CA ALA A 72 0.90 2.50 3.79
C ALA A 72 0.30 3.89 4.10
N LEU A 73 -0.82 3.95 4.84
CA LEU A 73 -1.39 5.20 5.35
C LEU A 73 -0.77 5.66 6.68
N GLU A 74 -0.06 4.76 7.37
CA GLU A 74 0.64 5.14 8.59
C GLU A 74 1.83 6.05 8.25
N PRO A 75 2.06 7.12 9.04
CA PRO A 75 3.22 7.97 8.85
C PRO A 75 4.50 7.14 8.99
N ALA A 76 5.40 7.27 8.02
CA ALA A 76 6.67 6.56 8.05
C ALA A 76 7.40 6.86 9.37
N VAL A 77 7.53 5.84 10.23
CA VAL A 77 8.30 5.98 11.47
C VAL A 77 9.73 6.29 11.07
N THR A 78 10.23 7.47 11.44
CA THR A 78 11.58 7.90 11.07
C THR A 78 12.58 6.96 11.74
N THR A 79 13.03 5.92 11.04
CA THR A 79 14.17 5.14 11.50
C THR A 79 15.41 5.91 11.05
N GLY A 80 15.89 6.80 11.93
CA GLY A 80 17.13 7.51 11.69
C GLY A 80 18.23 6.50 11.33
N ARG A 81 19.01 6.79 10.29
CA ARG A 81 20.12 5.91 9.86
C ARG A 81 21.02 5.65 11.07
N ARG A 82 20.96 4.44 11.62
CA ARG A 82 21.75 4.00 12.78
C ARG A 82 23.18 3.66 12.36
N GLY A 83 23.80 4.54 11.57
CA GLY A 83 25.02 4.27 10.82
C GLY A 83 25.76 5.55 10.49
N GLY A 84 26.36 6.17 11.52
CA GLY A 84 27.27 7.30 11.41
C GLY A 84 28.13 7.38 12.66
N ARG A 85 29.27 8.07 12.61
CA ARG A 85 30.26 8.19 13.72
C ARG A 85 29.61 8.44 15.09
N ASN A 86 28.52 9.21 15.16
CA ASN A 86 27.78 9.51 16.39
C ASN A 86 27.17 8.28 17.09
N ALA A 87 26.89 7.18 16.39
CA ALA A 87 26.43 5.95 17.03
C ALA A 87 27.58 5.15 17.68
N ARG A 88 28.83 5.43 17.30
CA ARG A 88 30.02 4.71 17.81
C ARG A 88 30.66 5.38 19.02
N VAL A 89 30.40 6.67 19.24
CA VAL A 89 30.92 7.41 20.38
C VAL A 89 29.76 7.63 21.36
N LYS A 90 29.51 6.62 22.22
CA LYS A 90 28.75 6.87 23.45
C LYS A 90 29.58 7.83 24.29
N THR A 91 29.04 9.01 24.57
CA THR A 91 29.46 9.84 25.72
C THR A 91 28.44 9.66 26.81
#